data_AF-A0A2V7GHM0-F1
#
_entry.id   AF-A0A2V7GHM0-F1
#
_cell.length_a   1.000
_cell.length_b   1.000
_cell.length_c   1.000
_cell.angle_alpha   90.00
_cell.angle_beta   90.00
_cell.angle_gamma   90.00
#
_symmetry.space_group_name_H-M   'P 1'
#
loop_
_entity.id
_entity.type
_entity.pdbx_description
1 polymer ?
#
loop_
_entity_poly.entity_id
_entity_poly.type
_entity_poly.pdbx_seq_one_letter_code
_entity_poly.pdbx_strand_id
1 'polypeptide(L)'
;MWASASASDLATGGGVFRLGPDDKEHIMATIPVQFRYLTGLKRKIFHDARLVGSWDPAGRSSPSWSEAPMADVMASDGCPGFTATVRFDGSEVGRTFEWIVRLSTPSVSDVSGVPTEANDANRTDRVRVFQLLPAGGEPQIEEYYFTYARRLGARKVFGRGRSGTAGLRFAVWAPNAQRVET
;
A
#
# COMPACT_ATOMS: atom_id res chain seq x y z
N MET A 1 -16.42 19.87 58.39
CA MET A 1 -16.45 18.58 59.11
C MET A 1 -17.87 18.05 59.00
N TRP A 2 -18.16 17.20 58.01
CA TRP A 2 -19.44 16.51 57.93
C TRP A 2 -19.22 15.03 57.63
N ALA A 3 -19.91 14.23 58.44
CA ALA A 3 -19.81 12.78 58.56
C ALA A 3 -20.83 12.06 57.67
N SER A 4 -20.50 10.81 57.35
CA SER A 4 -21.25 9.84 56.54
C SER A 4 -22.46 9.22 57.23
N ALA A 5 -23.42 8.74 56.42
CA ALA A 5 -24.09 7.41 56.43
C ALA A 5 -25.38 7.49 55.58
N SER A 6 -26.03 6.46 55.04
CA SER A 6 -25.70 5.15 54.42
C SER A 6 -27.05 4.55 53.96
N ALA A 7 -27.05 3.96 52.75
CA ALA A 7 -27.90 2.92 52.12
C ALA A 7 -29.27 2.46 52.70
N SER A 8 -30.26 2.28 51.79
CA SER A 8 -31.05 1.05 51.50
C SER A 8 -32.08 1.35 50.37
N ASP A 9 -31.95 0.74 49.18
CA ASP A 9 -32.74 -0.41 48.62
C ASP A 9 -34.25 -0.11 48.40
N LEU A 10 -34.99 -0.50 47.33
CA LEU A 10 -34.86 -1.38 46.16
C LEU A 10 -36.11 -1.12 45.25
N ALA A 11 -36.00 -1.28 43.93
CA ALA A 11 -37.00 -1.90 43.00
C ALA A 11 -36.78 -1.39 41.55
N THR A 12 -36.18 -2.19 40.67
CA THR A 12 -36.85 -3.11 39.71
C THR A 12 -37.36 -2.41 38.45
N GLY A 13 -36.55 -2.46 37.39
CA GLY A 13 -36.91 -2.09 36.03
C GLY A 13 -36.01 -2.84 35.03
N GLY A 14 -36.15 -4.17 35.01
CA GLY A 14 -35.42 -5.05 34.10
C GLY A 14 -35.84 -4.86 32.65
N GLY A 15 -35.12 -4.00 31.92
CA GLY A 15 -35.11 -3.97 30.46
C GLY A 15 -33.90 -4.74 29.95
N VAL A 16 -34.07 -6.06 29.74
CA VAL A 16 -33.08 -6.84 28.99
C VAL A 16 -33.18 -6.42 27.53
N PHE A 17 -32.31 -5.49 27.10
CA PHE A 17 -32.06 -5.27 25.68
C PHE A 17 -31.41 -6.55 25.15
N ARG A 18 -32.24 -7.41 24.56
CA ARG A 18 -31.75 -8.52 23.73
C ARG A 18 -31.17 -7.88 22.48
N LEU A 19 -29.83 -7.80 22.42
CA LEU A 19 -29.11 -7.67 21.16
C LEU A 19 -29.61 -8.80 20.24
N GLY A 20 -30.29 -8.42 19.17
CA GLY A 20 -30.68 -9.34 18.13
C GLY A 20 -29.42 -9.87 17.42
N PRO A 21 -29.46 -11.06 16.80
CA PRO A 21 -28.34 -11.59 16.03
C PRO A 21 -27.99 -10.77 14.78
N ASP A 22 -28.69 -9.65 14.54
CA ASP A 22 -28.52 -8.71 13.43
C ASP A 22 -27.66 -7.47 13.81
N ASP A 23 -27.29 -7.32 15.09
CA ASP A 23 -26.20 -6.41 15.54
C ASP A 23 -24.82 -7.10 15.46
N LYS A 24 -24.73 -8.16 14.65
CA LYS A 24 -23.44 -8.52 14.07
C LYS A 24 -23.07 -7.36 13.18
N GLU A 25 -22.12 -6.56 13.65
CA GLU A 25 -21.16 -5.88 12.81
C GLU A 25 -21.18 -6.53 11.42
N HIS A 26 -21.65 -5.80 10.42
CA HIS A 26 -21.06 -6.02 9.11
C HIS A 26 -19.58 -5.79 9.37
N ILE A 27 -18.85 -6.86 9.67
CA ILE A 27 -17.40 -6.92 9.53
C ILE A 27 -17.25 -6.72 8.03
N MET A 28 -17.27 -5.46 7.59
CA MET A 28 -17.07 -5.09 6.20
C MET A 28 -15.69 -5.66 5.90
N ALA A 29 -15.68 -6.70 5.07
CA ALA A 29 -14.48 -7.47 4.83
C ALA A 29 -13.45 -6.50 4.24
N THR A 30 -12.40 -6.21 5.01
CA THR A 30 -11.36 -5.32 4.54
C THR A 30 -10.47 -6.03 3.54
N ILE A 31 -10.12 -5.35 2.46
CA ILE A 31 -9.32 -5.88 1.37
C ILE A 31 -7.90 -5.34 1.50
N PRO A 32 -6.89 -6.18 1.76
CA PRO A 32 -5.51 -5.72 1.82
C PRO A 32 -4.95 -5.48 0.42
N VAL A 33 -4.45 -4.27 0.19
CA VAL A 33 -3.70 -3.90 -1.02
C VAL A 33 -2.26 -3.56 -0.61
N GLN A 34 -1.30 -4.26 -1.20
CA GLN A 34 0.13 -4.04 -0.97
C GLN A 34 0.69 -3.10 -2.04
N PHE A 35 1.26 -1.99 -1.59
CA PHE A 35 1.95 -1.03 -2.43
C PHE A 35 3.46 -1.27 -2.36
N ARG A 36 4.13 -1.22 -3.52
CA ARG A 36 5.56 -1.47 -3.65
C ARG A 36 6.21 -0.42 -4.53
N TYR A 37 7.19 0.28 -3.97
CA TYR A 37 8.05 1.21 -4.69
C TYR A 37 9.43 0.59 -4.89
N LEU A 38 9.74 0.24 -6.14
CA LEU A 38 10.94 -0.50 -6.50
C LEU A 38 11.94 0.45 -7.16
N THR A 39 13.04 0.73 -6.46
CA THR A 39 13.99 1.75 -6.93
C THR A 39 14.82 1.28 -8.12
N GLY A 40 15.17 -0.01 -8.18
CA GLY A 40 16.14 -0.53 -9.13
C GLY A 40 17.58 0.00 -8.95
N LEU A 41 17.85 0.78 -7.90
CA LEU A 41 19.15 1.37 -7.62
C LEU A 41 19.86 0.59 -6.51
N LYS A 42 21.12 0.19 -6.68
CA LYS A 42 21.86 -0.49 -5.60
C LYS A 42 22.25 0.46 -4.45
N ARG A 43 22.40 1.76 -4.76
CA ARG A 43 22.69 2.79 -3.78
C ARG A 43 21.39 3.25 -3.13
N LYS A 44 21.36 3.32 -1.79
CA LYS A 44 20.24 3.89 -1.05
C LYS A 44 20.31 5.42 -1.13
N ILE A 45 19.63 5.99 -2.13
CA ILE A 45 19.52 7.45 -2.31
C ILE A 45 18.15 8.01 -1.88
N PHE A 46 17.21 7.13 -1.56
CA PHE A 46 15.89 7.49 -1.05
C PHE A 46 15.75 6.98 0.38
N HIS A 47 15.03 7.73 1.20
CA HIS A 47 14.64 7.37 2.56
C HIS A 47 13.33 8.05 2.92
N ASP A 48 12.77 7.74 4.10
CA ASP A 48 11.55 8.38 4.61
C ASP A 48 10.39 8.29 3.61
N ALA A 49 10.17 7.08 3.11
CA ALA A 49 9.16 6.81 2.10
C ALA A 49 7.76 6.79 2.72
N ARG A 50 6.84 7.54 2.12
CA ARG A 50 5.45 7.62 2.55
C ARG A 50 4.52 7.39 1.37
N LEU A 51 3.59 6.47 1.54
CA LEU A 51 2.50 6.23 0.61
C LEU A 51 1.44 7.29 0.84
N VAL A 52 1.04 7.99 -0.21
CA VAL A 52 -0.03 9.00 -0.15
C VAL A 52 -1.10 8.62 -1.15
N GLY A 53 -2.38 8.66 -0.78
CA GLY A 53 -3.44 8.31 -1.72
C GLY A 53 -4.84 8.77 -1.35
N SER A 54 -5.74 8.62 -2.32
CA SER A 54 -7.10 9.16 -2.31
C SER A 54 -8.09 8.35 -1.47
N TRP A 55 -7.70 7.98 -0.25
CA TRP A 55 -8.52 7.23 0.70
C TRP A 55 -8.44 7.81 2.11
N ASP A 56 -9.47 7.56 2.92
CA ASP A 56 -9.51 7.89 4.35
C ASP A 56 -8.88 6.75 5.21
N PRO A 57 -8.71 6.94 6.54
CA PRO A 57 -8.17 5.89 7.41
C PRO A 57 -9.01 4.61 7.49
N ALA A 58 -10.28 4.64 7.07
CA ALA A 58 -11.15 3.46 6.99
C ALA A 58 -11.03 2.75 5.64
N GLY A 59 -10.19 3.25 4.71
CA GLY A 59 -9.99 2.64 3.40
C GLY A 59 -11.09 2.96 2.39
N ARG A 60 -11.83 4.06 2.59
CA ARG A 60 -12.89 4.55 1.69
C ARG A 60 -12.39 5.66 0.79
N SER A 61 -13.00 5.84 -0.37
CA SER A 61 -12.64 6.90 -1.33
C SER A 61 -12.77 8.28 -0.68
N SER A 62 -11.72 9.10 -0.75
CA SER A 62 -11.68 10.41 -0.10
C SER A 62 -11.05 11.49 -0.99
N PRO A 63 -11.62 12.72 -1.01
CA PRO A 63 -10.98 13.87 -1.63
C PRO A 63 -9.77 14.37 -0.81
N SER A 64 -9.77 14.14 0.50
CA SER A 64 -8.62 14.42 1.37
C SER A 64 -7.72 13.19 1.39
N TRP A 65 -6.52 13.33 0.85
CA TRP A 65 -5.57 12.23 0.75
C TRP A 65 -4.99 11.89 2.12
N SER A 66 -4.86 10.60 2.40
CA SER A 66 -4.17 10.11 3.60
C SER A 66 -2.75 9.66 3.28
N GLU A 67 -1.95 9.56 4.33
CA GLU A 67 -0.54 9.19 4.24
C GLU A 67 -0.20 8.05 5.22
N ALA A 68 0.66 7.14 4.79
CA ALA A 68 1.15 6.04 5.59
C ALA A 68 2.65 5.79 5.36
N PRO A 69 3.44 5.52 6.42
CA PRO A 69 4.86 5.21 6.25
C PRO A 69 5.06 3.88 5.51
N MET A 70 6.06 3.83 4.64
CA MET A 70 6.47 2.60 3.95
C MET A 70 7.72 2.01 4.60
N ALA A 71 7.73 0.68 4.79
CA ALA A 71 8.87 -0.04 5.31
C ALA A 71 9.95 -0.24 4.23
N ASP A 72 11.22 -0.10 4.61
CA ASP A 72 12.37 -0.48 3.79
C ASP A 72 12.37 -2.00 3.50
N VAL A 73 12.55 -2.39 2.24
CA VAL A 73 12.68 -3.79 1.82
C VAL A 73 13.83 -3.98 0.85
N MET A 74 14.38 -5.20 0.78
CA MET A 74 15.21 -5.62 -0.36
C MET A 74 14.33 -6.31 -1.38
N ALA A 75 14.24 -5.74 -2.58
CA ALA A 75 13.49 -6.29 -3.69
C ALA A 75 14.17 -7.54 -4.27
N SER A 76 13.47 -8.27 -5.14
CA SER A 76 13.95 -9.51 -5.76
C SER A 76 15.15 -9.32 -6.70
N ASP A 77 15.43 -8.09 -7.12
CA ASP A 77 16.65 -7.72 -7.85
C ASP A 77 17.84 -7.34 -6.92
N GLY A 78 17.61 -7.43 -5.61
CA GLY A 78 18.54 -7.07 -4.55
C GLY A 78 18.79 -5.57 -4.43
N CYS A 79 17.93 -4.72 -4.98
CA CYS A 79 17.97 -3.28 -4.76
C CYS A 79 17.05 -2.91 -3.57
N PRO A 80 17.32 -1.82 -2.83
CA PRO A 80 16.39 -1.29 -1.86
C PRO A 80 15.06 -0.89 -2.54
N GLY A 81 13.97 -1.05 -1.82
CA GLY A 81 12.64 -0.60 -2.18
C GLY A 81 11.82 -0.32 -0.93
N PHE A 82 10.56 0.05 -1.11
CA PHE A 82 9.66 0.36 -0.01
C PHE A 82 8.33 -0.37 -0.19
N THR A 83 7.69 -0.76 0.91
CA THR A 83 6.35 -1.36 0.88
C THR A 83 5.45 -0.86 1.99
N ALA A 84 4.16 -0.74 1.69
CA ALA A 84 3.10 -0.50 2.66
C ALA A 84 1.90 -1.37 2.30
N THR A 85 1.07 -1.70 3.28
CA THR A 85 -0.21 -2.37 3.06
C THR A 85 -1.32 -1.49 3.63
N VAL A 86 -2.30 -1.17 2.79
CA VAL A 86 -3.50 -0.44 3.19
C VAL A 86 -4.68 -1.40 3.13
N ARG A 87 -5.57 -1.30 4.12
CA ARG A 87 -6.82 -2.06 4.16
C ARG A 87 -7.93 -1.18 3.62
N PHE A 88 -8.58 -1.63 2.56
CA PHE A 88 -9.71 -0.95 1.93
C PHE A 88 -11.03 -1.52 2.41
N ASP A 89 -12.06 -0.69 2.46
CA ASP A 89 -13.42 -1.14 2.74
C ASP A 89 -13.92 -2.00 1.56
N GLY A 90 -14.43 -3.21 1.84
CA GLY A 90 -14.94 -4.10 0.80
C GLY A 90 -16.13 -3.54 0.01
N SER A 91 -16.82 -2.52 0.54
CA SER A 91 -17.87 -1.79 -0.19
C SER A 91 -17.33 -0.93 -1.33
N GLU A 92 -16.03 -0.66 -1.38
CA GLU A 92 -15.35 0.11 -2.42
C GLU A 92 -14.85 -0.75 -3.59
N VAL A 93 -15.18 -2.05 -3.64
CA VAL A 93 -14.79 -2.92 -4.77
C VAL A 93 -15.28 -2.33 -6.09
N GLY A 94 -14.39 -2.30 -7.09
CA GLY A 94 -14.64 -1.68 -8.38
C GLY A 94 -14.42 -0.17 -8.41
N ARG A 95 -14.17 0.48 -7.26
CA ARG A 95 -13.79 1.89 -7.19
C ARG A 95 -12.35 2.09 -7.65
N THR A 96 -12.11 3.24 -8.25
CA THR A 96 -10.78 3.70 -8.66
C THR A 96 -10.17 4.58 -7.59
N PHE A 97 -8.92 4.30 -7.24
CA PHE A 97 -8.12 5.08 -6.30
C PHE A 97 -6.85 5.62 -6.97
N GLU A 98 -6.39 6.77 -6.48
CA GLU A 98 -5.14 7.40 -6.88
C GLU A 98 -4.11 7.30 -5.75
N TRP A 99 -2.83 7.13 -6.10
CA TRP A 99 -1.73 7.10 -5.13
C TRP A 99 -0.41 7.59 -5.71
N ILE A 100 0.47 8.07 -4.83
CA ILE A 100 1.87 8.40 -5.10
C ILE A 100 2.75 7.90 -3.95
N VAL A 101 4.05 8.08 -4.11
CA VAL A 101 5.01 7.92 -3.01
C VAL A 101 5.75 9.23 -2.83
N ARG A 102 5.78 9.76 -1.61
CA ARG A 102 6.68 10.84 -1.20
C ARG A 102 7.97 10.24 -0.66
N LEU A 103 9.10 10.84 -1.01
CA LEU A 103 10.43 10.36 -0.65
C LEU A 103 11.28 11.53 -0.20
N SER A 104 12.32 11.24 0.56
CA SER A 104 13.41 12.17 0.82
C SER A 104 14.69 11.64 0.17
N THR A 105 15.51 12.57 -0.32
CA THR A 105 16.88 12.35 -0.81
C THR A 105 17.87 12.97 0.17
N PRO A 106 19.19 12.71 0.05
CA PRO A 106 20.18 13.37 0.89
C PRO A 106 20.16 14.90 0.83
N SER A 107 19.59 15.50 -0.21
CA SER A 107 19.63 16.94 -0.45
C SER A 107 18.27 17.63 -0.43
N VAL A 108 17.18 16.88 -0.63
CA VAL A 108 15.82 17.41 -0.73
C VAL A 108 14.85 16.45 -0.06
N SER A 109 14.03 16.96 0.84
CA SER A 109 12.95 16.22 1.50
C SER A 109 11.64 16.32 0.73
N ASP A 110 10.75 15.35 0.94
CA ASP A 110 9.35 15.40 0.49
C ASP A 110 9.16 15.63 -1.02
N VAL A 111 9.95 14.92 -1.83
CA VAL A 111 9.83 14.92 -3.29
C VAL A 111 8.88 13.84 -3.76
N SER A 112 8.23 14.10 -4.89
CA SER A 112 7.43 13.08 -5.58
C SER A 112 8.31 11.94 -6.11
N GLY A 113 7.98 10.71 -5.75
CA GLY A 113 8.62 9.49 -6.24
C GLY A 113 8.15 9.05 -7.62
N VAL A 114 7.18 9.74 -8.23
CA VAL A 114 6.69 9.45 -9.58
C VAL A 114 7.25 10.50 -10.55
N PRO A 115 8.49 10.35 -11.06
CA PRO A 115 9.21 11.39 -11.81
C PRO A 115 8.70 11.70 -13.22
N THR A 116 7.58 11.11 -13.67
CA THR A 116 7.13 11.28 -15.05
C THR A 116 6.50 12.67 -15.26
N GLU A 117 6.99 13.44 -16.25
CA GLU A 117 6.61 14.84 -16.54
C GLU A 117 5.10 15.03 -16.72
N ALA A 118 4.35 15.81 -15.94
CA ALA A 118 2.91 16.04 -16.19
C ALA A 118 2.65 16.78 -17.53
N ASN A 119 1.77 16.25 -18.38
CA ASN A 119 1.24 16.99 -19.55
C ASN A 119 -0.01 17.82 -19.13
N ASP A 120 0.03 18.39 -17.93
CA ASP A 120 -0.99 19.25 -17.35
C ASP A 120 -0.27 20.31 -16.51
N ALA A 121 -0.37 21.57 -16.94
CA ALA A 121 0.31 22.69 -16.30
C ALA A 121 -0.19 22.99 -14.88
N ASN A 122 -1.36 22.46 -14.49
CA ASN A 122 -1.95 22.67 -13.17
C ASN A 122 -1.72 21.50 -12.20
N ARG A 123 -1.12 20.38 -12.65
CA ARG A 123 -0.92 19.18 -11.83
C ARG A 123 0.57 18.97 -11.54
N THR A 124 0.99 19.24 -10.31
CA THR A 124 2.39 19.11 -9.87
C THR A 124 2.81 17.66 -9.60
N ASP A 125 1.87 16.75 -9.35
CA ASP A 125 2.15 15.32 -9.09
C ASP A 125 1.43 14.40 -10.08
N ARG A 126 2.19 13.51 -10.73
CA ARG A 126 1.60 12.39 -11.47
C ARG A 126 1.22 11.28 -10.51
N VAL A 127 -0.05 10.90 -10.55
CA VAL A 127 -0.60 9.84 -9.72
C VAL A 127 -0.55 8.50 -10.44
N ARG A 128 -0.49 7.42 -9.65
CA ARG A 128 -0.80 6.06 -10.08
C ARG A 128 -2.25 5.77 -9.78
N VAL A 129 -2.87 4.96 -10.62
CA VAL A 129 -4.28 4.64 -10.53
C VAL A 129 -4.43 3.14 -10.46
N PHE A 130 -5.33 2.66 -9.60
CA PHE A 130 -5.75 1.26 -9.57
C PHE A 130 -7.26 1.17 -9.31
N GLN A 131 -7.85 0.05 -9.71
CA GLN A 131 -9.21 -0.33 -9.34
C GLN A 131 -9.13 -1.37 -8.23
N LEU A 132 -9.93 -1.21 -7.16
CA LEU A 132 -9.95 -2.17 -6.06
C LEU A 132 -10.62 -3.47 -6.53
N LEU A 133 -9.86 -4.57 -6.48
CA LEU A 133 -10.35 -5.90 -6.81
C LEU A 133 -10.97 -6.57 -5.57
N PRO A 134 -11.93 -7.49 -5.73
CA PRO A 134 -12.43 -8.30 -4.62
C PRO A 134 -11.31 -9.14 -4.01
N ALA A 135 -11.43 -9.49 -2.72
CA ALA A 135 -10.46 -10.34 -2.04
C ALA A 135 -10.32 -11.71 -2.73
N GLY A 136 -9.08 -12.12 -3.04
CA GLY A 136 -8.79 -13.26 -3.93
C GLY A 136 -7.75 -14.26 -3.41
N GLY A 137 -7.66 -14.47 -2.09
CA GLY A 137 -6.69 -15.37 -1.46
C GLY A 137 -5.28 -14.77 -1.30
N GLU A 138 -4.80 -14.06 -2.34
CA GLU A 138 -3.59 -13.24 -2.28
C GLU A 138 -3.94 -11.74 -2.29
N PRO A 139 -3.14 -10.88 -1.62
CA PRO A 139 -3.36 -9.44 -1.65
C PRO A 139 -3.14 -8.89 -3.06
N GLN A 140 -3.96 -7.92 -3.45
CA GLN A 140 -3.71 -7.12 -4.65
C GLN A 140 -2.38 -6.37 -4.47
N ILE A 141 -1.54 -6.36 -5.51
CA ILE A 141 -0.22 -5.71 -5.48
C ILE A 141 -0.18 -4.57 -6.49
N GLU A 142 0.07 -3.36 -5.97
CA GLU A 142 0.28 -2.15 -6.78
C GLU A 142 1.77 -1.78 -6.78
N GLU A 143 2.41 -1.93 -7.94
CA GLU A 143 3.85 -1.73 -8.12
C GLU A 143 4.18 -0.47 -8.93
N TYR A 144 5.15 0.29 -8.43
CA TYR A 144 5.84 1.33 -9.18
C TYR A 144 7.33 1.04 -9.27
N TYR A 145 7.89 1.18 -10.47
CA TYR A 145 9.32 1.04 -10.74
C TYR A 145 9.90 2.41 -11.06
N PHE A 146 10.82 2.90 -10.21
CA PHE A 146 11.52 4.17 -10.46
C PHE A 146 12.38 4.10 -11.72
N THR A 147 13.03 2.97 -11.96
CA THR A 147 13.70 2.67 -13.22
C THR A 147 13.40 1.26 -13.72
N TYR A 148 13.23 1.14 -15.03
CA TYR A 148 13.02 -0.13 -15.74
C TYR A 148 14.32 -0.79 -16.19
N ALA A 149 15.47 -0.11 -16.12
CA ALA A 149 16.78 -0.69 -16.43
C ALA A 149 17.06 -1.95 -15.59
N ARG A 150 16.39 -1.99 -14.45
CA ARG A 150 16.38 -3.08 -13.49
C ARG A 150 14.99 -3.72 -13.45
N ARG A 151 14.37 -3.94 -14.60
CA ARG A 151 13.19 -4.81 -14.76
C ARG A 151 13.28 -5.57 -16.06
N LEU A 152 13.71 -4.89 -17.12
CA LEU A 152 13.88 -5.41 -18.48
C LEU A 152 15.36 -5.70 -18.76
N GLY A 153 15.64 -6.56 -19.73
CA GLY A 153 16.96 -7.06 -20.11
C GLY A 153 17.40 -8.32 -19.37
N ALA A 154 18.70 -8.65 -19.54
CA ALA A 154 19.40 -9.73 -18.84
C ALA A 154 19.89 -9.25 -17.48
N ARG A 155 19.53 -9.95 -16.40
CA ARG A 155 19.71 -9.43 -15.03
C ARG A 155 20.20 -10.51 -14.09
N LYS A 156 21.18 -10.14 -13.26
CA LYS A 156 21.60 -10.98 -12.14
C LYS A 156 20.49 -11.00 -11.08
N VAL A 157 20.02 -12.19 -10.73
CA VAL A 157 19.05 -12.42 -9.65
C VAL A 157 19.75 -13.12 -8.49
N PHE A 158 19.40 -12.73 -7.28
CA PHE A 158 19.99 -13.29 -6.06
C PHE A 158 18.91 -14.09 -5.33
N GLY A 159 19.11 -15.40 -5.22
CA GLY A 159 18.19 -16.27 -4.47
C GLY A 159 18.25 -16.00 -2.97
N ARG A 160 17.15 -16.27 -2.25
CA ARG A 160 17.18 -16.30 -0.78
C ARG A 160 17.86 -17.60 -0.34
N GLY A 161 19.13 -17.52 0.05
CA GLY A 161 19.90 -18.66 0.57
C GLY A 161 21.38 -18.33 0.79
N ARG A 162 22.04 -19.05 1.70
CA ARG A 162 23.38 -18.79 2.26
C ARG A 162 24.55 -18.92 1.25
N SER A 163 24.27 -19.21 -0.02
CA SER A 163 25.26 -19.16 -1.09
C SER A 163 24.85 -18.04 -2.04
N GLY A 164 25.63 -16.96 -2.07
CA GLY A 164 25.43 -15.78 -2.92
C GLY A 164 25.62 -16.05 -4.43
N THR A 165 25.29 -17.24 -4.92
CA THR A 165 25.30 -17.59 -6.33
C THR A 165 24.25 -16.77 -7.07
N ALA A 166 24.73 -15.88 -7.93
CA ALA A 166 23.89 -15.07 -8.80
C ALA A 166 23.35 -15.93 -9.95
N GLY A 167 22.02 -16.02 -10.06
CA GLY A 167 21.36 -16.53 -11.26
C GLY A 167 21.24 -15.44 -12.34
N LEU A 168 20.84 -15.84 -13.55
CA LEU A 168 20.49 -14.93 -14.64
C LEU A 168 18.99 -15.03 -14.92
N ARG A 169 18.31 -13.88 -15.06
CA ARG A 169 16.93 -13.77 -15.52
C ARG A 169 16.86 -12.79 -16.68
N PHE A 170 16.18 -13.19 -17.74
CA PHE A 170 15.87 -12.33 -18.88
C PHE A 170 14.41 -11.92 -18.80
N ALA A 171 14.13 -10.64 -19.02
CA ALA A 171 12.77 -10.11 -19.14
C ALA A 171 12.76 -9.07 -20.25
N VAL A 172 11.85 -9.18 -21.23
CA VAL A 172 11.74 -8.22 -22.32
C VAL A 172 10.35 -7.59 -22.29
N TRP A 173 10.26 -6.32 -22.68
CA TRP A 173 8.96 -5.70 -22.93
C TRP A 173 8.48 -6.16 -24.29
N ALA A 174 7.52 -7.09 -24.31
CA ALA A 174 6.95 -7.63 -25.53
C ALA A 174 5.43 -7.79 -25.37
N PRO A 175 4.67 -6.67 -25.33
CA PRO A 175 3.24 -6.68 -24.99
C PRO A 175 2.38 -7.45 -25.99
N ASN A 176 2.89 -7.67 -27.20
CA ASN A 176 2.22 -8.42 -28.27
C ASN A 176 2.92 -9.77 -28.56
N ALA A 177 3.94 -10.16 -27.79
CA ALA A 177 4.59 -11.45 -28.01
C ALA A 177 3.69 -12.58 -27.50
N GLN A 178 3.34 -13.49 -28.41
CA GLN A 178 2.51 -14.65 -28.11
C GLN A 178 3.34 -15.90 -27.77
N ARG A 179 4.62 -15.95 -28.19
CA ARG A 179 5.51 -17.08 -27.96
C ARG A 179 6.96 -16.62 -27.84
N VAL A 180 7.74 -17.32 -27.00
CA VAL A 180 9.20 -17.21 -26.91
C VAL A 180 9.80 -18.52 -27.41
N GLU A 181 10.78 -18.45 -28.31
CA GLU A 181 11.52 -19.64 -28.77
C GLU A 181 12.65 -19.94 -27.78
N THR A 182 12.77 -21.21 -27.41
CA THR A 182 13.74 -21.75 -26.44
C THR A 182 14.67 -22.74 -27.10
#